data_AF-A0A2N6C4B7-F1
#
_entry.id   AF-A0A2N6C4B7-F1
#
_cell.length_a   1.000
_cell.length_b   1.000
_cell.length_c   1.000
_cell.angle_alpha   90.00
_cell.angle_beta   90.00
_cell.angle_gamma   90.00
#
_symmetry.space_group_name_H-M   'P 1'
#
loop_
_entity.id
_entity.type
_entity.pdbx_description
1 polymer ?
#
loop_
_entity_poly.entity_id
_entity_poly.type
_entity_poly.pdbx_seq_one_letter_code
_entity_poly.pdbx_strand_id
1 'polypeptide(L)'
;MGSDLQDIFKLAAKHFYKKYKKQGGSQAEIAEKLGITQSYVSAVMGGSKTASLELQNQIANILYGPFEEFLAVGRKIHKNIDPEKKEQPEPKEGVEKLIAELTYYVMDHQRIERELAETKNFYENIVQNLQSGVLVTDSDDTIFFANRFMSVIAGIPSEQLMGVNIIGGKDIFPEADLTEFAKKYMQAKKSLAPLFYESIKVITPGSRMAYQSGWFIPKIKEGQYDGMTCTIRDTTKSQELSMLLKISLDNNQYAIGITKQVEPGVYANTYFTNKKMRQLFGQEDTEYTEISIQESLIKCEKFIRNKKEWREFLRKNFKTGKKGSVIIKHTNGKQYRWTSETLLDNDGKPWGRIAVVKEVSKGRRKKDT
;
A
#
# COMPACT_ATOMS: atom_id res chain seq x y z
N MET A 1 -37.66 4.95 35.12
CA MET A 1 -36.50 5.89 35.10
C MET A 1 -36.12 6.37 33.70
N GLY A 2 -36.19 5.54 32.65
CA GLY A 2 -35.83 5.96 31.28
C GLY A 2 -36.75 6.98 30.59
N SER A 3 -38.07 6.98 30.86
CA SER A 3 -38.99 7.94 30.20
C SER A 3 -38.87 9.36 30.76
N ASP A 4 -38.57 9.49 32.05
CA ASP A 4 -38.40 10.78 32.75
C ASP A 4 -37.21 11.57 32.20
N LEU A 5 -36.07 10.89 31.97
CA LEU A 5 -34.85 11.52 31.47
C LEU A 5 -35.02 12.06 30.05
N GLN A 6 -35.74 11.33 29.20
CA GLN A 6 -36.02 11.75 27.83
C GLN A 6 -36.94 12.97 27.78
N ASP A 7 -37.95 13.02 28.64
CA ASP A 7 -38.83 14.18 28.75
C ASP A 7 -38.10 15.40 29.32
N ILE A 8 -37.22 15.20 30.32
CA ILE A 8 -36.32 16.24 30.84
C ILE A 8 -35.40 16.79 29.74
N PHE A 9 -34.75 15.90 28.99
CA PHE A 9 -33.86 16.29 27.88
C PHE A 9 -34.62 17.09 26.82
N LYS A 10 -35.80 16.63 26.41
CA LYS A 10 -36.66 17.32 25.44
C LYS A 10 -37.03 18.74 25.91
N LEU A 11 -37.40 18.89 27.18
CA LEU A 11 -37.77 20.20 27.75
C LEU A 11 -36.57 21.16 27.77
N ALA A 12 -35.39 20.67 28.16
CA ALA A 12 -34.14 21.42 28.11
C ALA A 12 -33.75 21.81 26.68
N ALA A 13 -33.79 20.85 25.75
CA ALA A 13 -33.47 21.07 24.34
C ALA A 13 -34.36 22.14 23.73
N LYS A 14 -35.67 22.10 24.00
CA LYS A 14 -36.63 23.12 23.53
C LYS A 14 -36.32 24.50 24.11
N HIS A 15 -35.95 24.58 25.39
CA HIS A 15 -35.60 25.84 26.04
C HIS A 15 -34.33 26.46 25.44
N PHE A 16 -33.23 25.71 25.39
CA PHE A 16 -31.95 26.22 24.94
C PHE A 16 -31.90 26.42 23.43
N TYR A 17 -32.56 25.57 22.64
CA TYR A 17 -32.66 25.79 21.19
C TYR A 17 -33.38 27.11 20.85
N LYS A 18 -34.36 27.55 21.66
CA LYS A 18 -35.00 28.86 21.47
C LYS A 18 -34.02 30.02 21.67
N LYS A 19 -33.06 29.88 22.60
CA LYS A 19 -31.99 30.87 22.85
C LYS A 19 -30.93 30.82 21.75
N TYR A 20 -30.48 29.61 21.40
CA TYR A 20 -29.55 29.35 20.30
C TYR A 20 -30.06 29.93 18.96
N LYS A 21 -31.35 29.73 18.65
CA LYS A 21 -31.98 30.26 17.43
C LYS A 21 -32.05 31.79 17.41
N LYS A 22 -32.22 32.45 18.56
CA LYS A 22 -32.21 33.92 18.65
C LYS A 22 -30.82 34.51 18.39
N GLN A 23 -29.76 33.73 18.60
CA GLN A 23 -28.37 34.09 18.32
C GLN A 23 -27.96 33.76 16.87
N GLY A 24 -28.91 33.36 16.01
CA GLY A 24 -28.67 33.03 14.60
C GLY A 24 -28.48 31.53 14.33
N GLY A 25 -28.43 30.69 15.37
CA GLY A 25 -28.18 29.25 15.21
C GLY A 25 -29.34 28.47 14.58
N SER A 26 -29.01 27.38 13.88
CA SER A 26 -30.01 26.51 13.22
C SER A 26 -29.82 25.03 13.53
N GLN A 27 -30.90 24.25 13.38
CA GLN A 27 -30.83 22.78 13.44
C GLN A 27 -29.95 22.18 12.33
N ALA A 28 -29.82 22.86 11.18
CA ALA A 28 -28.96 22.42 10.09
C ALA A 28 -27.47 22.50 10.50
N GLU A 29 -27.08 23.58 11.18
CA GLU A 29 -25.72 23.74 11.71
C GLU A 29 -25.39 22.72 12.81
N ILE A 30 -26.37 22.41 13.69
CA ILE A 30 -26.21 21.34 14.69
C ILE A 30 -26.01 19.99 13.99
N ALA A 31 -26.81 19.72 12.95
CA ALA A 31 -26.73 18.47 12.20
C ALA A 31 -25.39 18.33 11.47
N GLU A 32 -24.89 19.40 10.86
CA GLU A 32 -23.59 19.46 10.20
C GLU A 32 -22.44 19.19 11.17
N LYS A 33 -22.43 19.86 12.34
CA LYS A 33 -21.39 19.65 13.37
C LYS A 33 -21.36 18.23 13.93
N LEU A 34 -22.49 17.53 13.89
CA LEU A 34 -22.64 16.18 14.44
C LEU A 34 -22.61 15.09 13.36
N GLY A 35 -22.47 15.45 12.08
CA GLY A 35 -22.46 14.48 10.97
C GLY A 35 -23.76 13.69 10.81
N ILE A 36 -24.91 14.26 11.22
CA ILE A 36 -26.23 13.62 11.16
C ILE A 36 -27.22 14.47 10.35
N THR A 37 -28.43 13.96 10.11
CA THR A 37 -29.45 14.69 9.36
C THR A 37 -30.22 15.69 10.23
N GLN A 38 -30.59 16.83 9.65
CA GLN A 38 -31.42 17.84 10.32
C GLN A 38 -32.76 17.26 10.81
N SER A 39 -33.37 16.36 10.04
CA SER A 39 -34.60 15.67 10.41
C SER A 39 -34.42 14.79 11.65
N TYR A 40 -33.26 14.15 11.80
CA TYR A 40 -32.93 13.36 12.98
C TYR A 40 -32.70 14.23 14.22
N VAL A 41 -31.98 15.35 14.09
CA VAL A 41 -31.82 16.34 15.17
C VAL A 41 -33.19 16.86 15.65
N SER A 42 -34.08 17.17 14.71
CA SER A 42 -35.45 17.62 15.02
C SER A 42 -36.26 16.55 15.74
N ALA A 43 -36.17 15.29 15.30
CA ALA A 43 -36.86 14.17 15.93
C ALA A 43 -36.37 13.90 17.37
N VAL A 44 -35.07 14.02 17.60
CA VAL A 44 -34.45 13.85 18.92
C VAL A 44 -34.85 14.98 19.87
N MET A 45 -34.73 16.24 19.43
CA MET A 45 -35.15 17.39 20.26
C MET A 45 -36.67 17.46 20.48
N GLY A 46 -37.46 16.96 19.52
CA GLY A 46 -38.91 16.83 19.63
C GLY A 46 -39.36 15.66 20.52
N GLY A 47 -38.43 14.76 20.87
CA GLY A 47 -38.67 13.54 21.63
C GLY A 47 -39.43 12.45 20.89
N SER A 48 -39.57 12.54 19.56
CA SER A 48 -40.15 11.47 18.72
C SER A 48 -39.15 10.35 18.45
N LYS A 49 -37.85 10.59 18.67
CA LYS A 49 -36.79 9.58 18.70
C LYS A 49 -35.91 9.75 19.93
N THR A 50 -35.44 8.64 20.49
CA THR A 50 -34.48 8.63 21.58
C THR A 50 -33.08 8.42 21.02
N ALA A 51 -32.22 9.43 21.14
CA ALA A 51 -30.80 9.33 20.78
C ALA A 51 -30.00 8.62 21.88
N SER A 52 -28.78 8.14 21.55
CA SER A 52 -27.82 7.68 22.57
C SER A 52 -27.49 8.83 23.54
N LEU A 53 -27.10 8.48 24.78
CA LEU A 53 -26.64 9.45 25.79
C LEU A 53 -25.51 10.34 25.27
N GLU A 54 -24.60 9.76 24.49
CA GLU A 54 -23.49 10.48 23.85
C GLU A 54 -23.99 11.56 22.88
N LEU A 55 -24.93 11.22 21.99
CA LEU A 55 -25.48 12.19 21.04
C LEU A 55 -26.33 13.26 21.75
N GLN A 56 -27.06 12.89 22.82
CA GLN A 56 -27.76 13.86 23.66
C GLN A 56 -26.79 14.84 24.34
N ASN A 57 -25.66 14.34 24.85
CA ASN A 57 -24.60 15.16 25.43
C ASN A 57 -23.98 16.12 24.40
N GLN A 58 -23.67 15.63 23.21
CA GLN A 58 -23.15 16.48 22.13
C GLN A 58 -24.13 17.59 21.72
N ILE A 59 -25.43 17.29 21.63
CA ILE A 59 -26.48 18.29 21.39
C ILE A 59 -26.53 19.31 22.52
N ALA A 60 -26.47 18.88 23.78
CA ALA A 60 -26.47 19.77 24.93
C ALA A 60 -25.24 20.70 24.98
N ASN A 61 -24.05 20.20 24.67
CA ASN A 61 -22.82 20.99 24.59
C ASN A 61 -22.90 22.07 23.52
N ILE A 62 -23.53 21.79 22.37
CA ILE A 62 -23.72 22.79 21.30
C ILE A 62 -24.74 23.86 21.72
N LEU A 63 -25.82 23.45 22.39
CA LEU A 63 -26.93 24.35 22.74
C LEU A 63 -26.66 25.20 23.98
N TYR A 64 -25.83 24.71 24.91
CA TYR A 64 -25.62 25.35 26.20
C TYR A 64 -24.24 25.08 26.79
N GLY A 65 -23.86 23.81 26.96
CA GLY A 65 -22.71 23.42 27.76
C GLY A 65 -22.94 22.08 28.49
N PRO A 66 -22.36 21.89 29.70
CA PRO A 66 -22.36 20.61 30.40
C PRO A 66 -23.73 19.93 30.46
N PHE A 67 -23.79 18.64 30.13
CA PHE A 67 -25.04 17.89 30.03
C PHE A 67 -25.89 17.92 31.29
N GLU A 68 -25.26 17.87 32.47
CA GLU A 68 -25.98 17.92 33.75
C GLU A 68 -26.64 19.27 34.01
N GLU A 69 -25.97 20.39 33.69
CA GLU A 69 -26.56 21.72 33.83
C GLU A 69 -27.71 21.92 32.83
N PHE A 70 -27.54 21.37 31.62
CA PHE A 70 -28.59 21.31 30.62
C PHE A 70 -29.83 20.53 31.12
N LEU A 71 -29.63 19.33 31.67
CA LEU A 71 -30.71 18.52 32.23
C LEU A 71 -31.32 19.14 33.50
N ALA A 72 -30.53 19.84 34.32
CA ALA A 72 -31.04 20.52 35.51
C ALA A 72 -32.09 21.58 35.16
N VAL A 73 -31.87 22.32 34.07
CA VAL A 73 -32.88 23.25 33.53
C VAL A 73 -34.11 22.49 33.02
N GLY A 74 -33.93 21.36 32.36
CA GLY A 74 -35.03 20.47 31.97
C GLY A 74 -35.86 20.00 33.17
N ARG A 75 -35.22 19.63 34.28
CA ARG A 75 -35.88 19.19 35.53
C ARG A 75 -36.67 20.32 36.18
N LYS A 76 -36.16 21.55 36.15
CA LYS A 76 -36.88 22.74 36.63
C LYS A 76 -38.16 22.97 35.81
N ILE A 77 -38.05 22.97 34.49
CA ILE A 77 -39.19 23.13 33.59
C ILE A 77 -40.22 22.00 33.82
N HIS A 78 -39.75 20.76 33.94
CA HIS A 78 -40.62 19.61 34.21
C HIS A 78 -41.40 19.76 35.53
N LYS A 79 -40.80 20.39 36.54
CA LYS A 79 -41.42 20.69 37.85
C LYS A 79 -42.20 22.02 37.89
N ASN A 80 -42.43 22.68 36.76
CA ASN A 80 -43.02 24.03 36.66
C ASN A 80 -42.26 25.11 37.47
N ILE A 81 -40.95 24.91 37.67
CA ILE A 81 -40.05 25.88 38.28
C ILE A 81 -39.49 26.77 37.16
N ASP A 82 -39.45 28.08 37.40
CA ASP A 82 -38.86 29.04 36.47
C ASP A 82 -37.39 28.67 36.17
N PRO A 83 -37.02 28.39 34.91
CA PRO A 83 -35.66 27.99 34.53
C PRO A 83 -34.62 29.08 34.76
N GLU A 84 -35.02 30.35 34.89
CA GLU A 84 -34.11 31.48 35.16
C GLU A 84 -34.03 31.83 36.66
N LYS A 85 -34.82 31.16 37.50
CA LYS A 85 -34.73 31.29 38.95
C LYS A 85 -33.43 30.65 39.43
N LYS A 86 -32.47 31.50 39.79
CA LYS A 86 -31.28 31.10 40.56
C LYS A 86 -31.78 30.59 41.91
N GLU A 87 -31.67 29.29 42.14
CA GLU A 87 -31.76 28.76 43.50
C GLU A 87 -30.63 29.42 44.30
N GLN A 88 -30.95 30.00 45.46
CA GLN A 88 -29.90 30.20 46.45
C GLN A 88 -29.35 28.80 46.74
N PRO A 89 -28.04 28.57 46.61
CA PRO A 89 -27.51 27.24 46.78
C PRO A 89 -27.73 26.83 48.23
N GLU A 90 -28.65 25.89 48.47
CA GLU A 90 -28.49 25.03 49.63
C GLU A 90 -27.14 24.31 49.45
N PRO A 91 -26.30 24.23 50.49
CA PRO A 91 -25.04 23.52 50.40
C PRO A 91 -25.36 22.03 50.26
N LYS A 92 -25.48 21.56 49.02
CA LYS A 92 -25.55 20.13 48.71
C LYS A 92 -24.14 19.56 48.78
N GLU A 93 -23.73 19.21 49.99
CA GLU A 93 -22.43 18.64 50.32
C GLU A 93 -22.19 17.27 49.66
N GLY A 94 -20.97 17.08 49.15
CA GLY A 94 -20.23 15.82 49.09
C GLY A 94 -20.73 14.75 48.12
N VAL A 95 -21.87 14.11 48.42
CA VAL A 95 -22.21 12.79 47.87
C VAL A 95 -22.82 12.86 46.47
N GLU A 96 -23.78 13.77 46.21
CA GLU A 96 -24.40 13.90 44.87
C GLU A 96 -23.38 14.37 43.82
N LYS A 97 -22.48 15.29 44.20
CA LYS A 97 -21.38 15.76 43.36
C LYS A 97 -20.38 14.63 43.08
N LEU A 98 -20.00 13.87 44.10
CA LEU A 98 -19.09 12.72 43.96
C LEU A 98 -19.69 11.62 43.08
N ILE A 99 -20.99 11.32 43.23
CA ILE A 99 -21.70 10.34 42.37
C ILE A 99 -21.69 10.82 40.91
N ALA A 100 -21.93 12.10 40.64
CA ALA A 100 -21.89 12.64 39.29
C ALA A 100 -20.48 12.58 38.68
N GLU A 101 -19.44 12.94 39.44
CA GLU A 101 -18.04 12.86 39.02
C GLU A 101 -17.61 11.40 38.76
N LEU A 102 -17.96 10.47 39.64
CA LEU A 102 -17.69 9.03 39.46
C LEU A 102 -18.44 8.45 38.26
N THR A 103 -19.70 8.84 38.05
CA THR A 103 -20.49 8.37 36.91
C THR A 103 -19.88 8.85 35.59
N TYR A 104 -19.47 10.12 35.53
CA TYR A 104 -18.77 10.67 34.37
C TYR A 104 -17.44 9.94 34.13
N TYR A 105 -16.63 9.72 35.18
CA TYR A 105 -15.36 9.00 35.10
C TYR A 105 -15.55 7.57 34.57
N VAL A 106 -16.53 6.83 35.09
CA VAL A 106 -16.82 5.45 34.64
C VAL A 106 -17.31 5.43 33.18
N MET A 107 -18.18 6.37 32.79
CA MET A 107 -18.66 6.47 31.42
C MET A 107 -17.53 6.81 30.44
N ASP A 108 -16.66 7.74 30.80
CA ASP A 108 -15.52 8.14 29.95
C ASP A 108 -14.49 7.01 29.85
N HIS A 109 -14.20 6.31 30.95
CA HIS A 109 -13.34 5.12 30.94
C HIS A 109 -13.88 4.03 30.00
N GLN A 110 -15.18 3.69 30.12
CA GLN A 110 -15.81 2.70 29.25
C GLN A 110 -15.81 3.13 27.77
N ARG A 111 -15.96 4.43 27.50
CA ARG A 111 -15.86 4.97 26.14
C ARG A 111 -14.44 4.80 25.59
N ILE A 112 -13.41 5.17 26.36
CA ILE A 112 -12.00 5.02 25.96
C ILE A 112 -11.65 3.55 25.73
N GLU A 113 -12.08 2.64 26.61
CA GLU A 113 -11.86 1.20 26.44
C GLU A 113 -12.52 0.67 25.16
N ARG A 114 -13.74 1.12 24.85
CA ARG A 114 -14.45 0.74 23.63
C ARG A 114 -13.75 1.29 22.39
N GLU A 115 -13.40 2.57 22.38
CA GLU A 115 -12.66 3.21 21.29
C GLU A 115 -11.32 2.50 21.05
N LEU A 116 -10.61 2.11 22.11
CA LEU A 116 -9.36 1.35 22.04
C LEU A 116 -9.58 -0.05 21.45
N ALA A 117 -10.62 -0.75 21.90
CA ALA A 117 -10.96 -2.08 21.39
C ALA A 117 -11.38 -2.05 19.91
N GLU A 118 -12.21 -1.08 19.52
CA GLU A 118 -12.63 -0.86 18.13
C GLU A 118 -11.44 -0.53 17.23
N THR A 119 -10.57 0.37 17.69
CA THR A 119 -9.34 0.74 16.98
C THR A 119 -8.39 -0.45 16.84
N LYS A 120 -8.20 -1.24 17.90
CA LYS A 120 -7.39 -2.46 17.87
C LYS A 120 -7.95 -3.46 16.87
N ASN A 121 -9.25 -3.75 16.93
CA ASN A 121 -9.92 -4.66 16.00
C ASN A 121 -9.82 -4.18 14.56
N PHE A 122 -9.92 -2.87 14.32
CA PHE A 122 -9.76 -2.28 13.00
C PHE A 122 -8.36 -2.54 12.43
N TYR A 123 -7.30 -2.26 13.21
CA TYR A 123 -5.92 -2.50 12.76
C TYR A 123 -5.61 -3.99 12.59
N GLU A 124 -6.07 -4.85 13.50
CA GLU A 124 -5.92 -6.30 13.37
C GLU A 124 -6.58 -6.80 12.08
N ASN A 125 -7.80 -6.35 11.78
CA ASN A 125 -8.48 -6.72 10.54
C ASN A 125 -7.72 -6.26 9.29
N ILE A 126 -7.14 -5.06 9.28
CA ILE A 126 -6.30 -4.61 8.16
C ILE A 126 -5.11 -5.56 7.98
N VAL A 127 -4.34 -5.78 9.05
CA VAL A 127 -3.10 -6.57 8.99
C VAL A 127 -3.37 -8.02 8.61
N GLN A 128 -4.47 -8.61 9.10
CA GLN A 128 -4.86 -10.00 8.79
C GLN A 128 -5.28 -10.19 7.32
N ASN A 129 -5.77 -9.14 6.65
CA ASN A 129 -6.24 -9.21 5.26
C ASN A 129 -5.23 -8.70 4.23
N LEU A 130 -4.03 -8.26 4.64
CA LEU A 130 -2.97 -7.88 3.72
C LEU A 130 -2.55 -9.09 2.88
N GLN A 131 -2.41 -8.91 1.55
CA GLN A 131 -1.77 -9.87 0.64
C GLN A 131 -0.23 -9.82 0.74
N SER A 132 0.26 -9.70 1.97
CA SER A 132 1.66 -9.67 2.33
C SER A 132 1.77 -10.33 3.70
N GLY A 133 2.79 -11.16 3.87
CA GLY A 133 3.17 -11.66 5.19
C GLY A 133 3.63 -10.51 6.05
N VAL A 134 3.17 -10.49 7.29
CA VAL A 134 3.67 -9.61 8.34
C VAL A 134 4.02 -10.50 9.51
N LEU A 135 5.24 -10.37 10.00
CA LEU A 135 5.64 -10.95 11.29
C LEU A 135 6.33 -9.88 12.13
N VAL A 136 6.22 -10.03 13.45
CA VAL A 136 6.87 -9.13 14.41
C VAL A 136 7.64 -9.96 15.43
N THR A 137 8.86 -9.52 15.71
CA THR A 137 9.75 -10.11 16.70
C THR A 137 9.96 -9.20 17.89
N ASP A 138 10.30 -9.77 19.04
CA ASP A 138 10.76 -9.06 20.23
C ASP A 138 12.28 -8.76 20.18
N SER A 139 12.83 -8.22 21.28
CA SER A 139 14.25 -7.88 21.42
C SER A 139 15.19 -9.07 21.19
N ASP A 140 14.74 -10.28 21.48
CA ASP A 140 15.49 -11.54 21.32
C ASP A 140 15.29 -12.18 19.94
N ASP A 141 14.64 -11.46 19.01
CA ASP A 141 14.30 -11.93 17.66
C ASP A 141 13.30 -13.10 17.64
N THR A 142 12.52 -13.26 18.71
CA THR A 142 11.48 -14.28 18.83
C THR A 142 10.16 -13.76 18.27
N ILE A 143 9.54 -14.55 17.40
CA ILE A 143 8.30 -14.17 16.73
C ILE A 143 7.15 -14.22 17.75
N PHE A 144 6.50 -13.08 17.99
CA PHE A 144 5.30 -13.00 18.84
C PHE A 144 4.04 -12.61 18.07
N PHE A 145 4.16 -12.32 16.77
CA PHE A 145 3.03 -12.04 15.90
C PHE A 145 3.35 -12.48 14.48
N ALA A 146 2.39 -13.13 13.83
CA ALA A 146 2.37 -13.38 12.41
C ALA A 146 0.94 -13.25 11.90
N ASN A 147 0.73 -12.52 10.79
CA ASN A 147 -0.60 -12.44 10.18
C ASN A 147 -0.96 -13.74 9.45
N ARG A 148 -2.24 -13.93 9.14
CA ARG A 148 -2.74 -15.12 8.43
C ARG A 148 -2.04 -15.38 7.11
N PHE A 149 -1.67 -14.33 6.38
CA PHE A 149 -1.01 -14.47 5.08
C PHE A 149 0.41 -15.05 5.22
N MET A 150 1.06 -14.90 6.36
CA MET A 150 2.36 -15.51 6.62
C MET A 150 2.31 -17.04 6.54
N SER A 151 1.21 -17.66 6.97
CA SER A 151 1.01 -19.11 6.87
C SER A 151 1.04 -19.59 5.41
N VAL A 152 0.45 -18.79 4.50
CA VAL A 152 0.45 -19.06 3.06
C VAL A 152 1.87 -18.99 2.49
N ILE A 153 2.64 -17.96 2.88
CA ILE A 153 4.02 -17.79 2.40
C ILE A 153 4.93 -18.88 2.97
N ALA A 154 4.86 -19.13 4.27
CA ALA A 154 5.71 -20.09 4.97
C ALA A 154 5.40 -21.54 4.57
N GLY A 155 4.14 -21.83 4.23
CA GLY A 155 3.66 -23.19 3.92
C GLY A 155 3.33 -24.01 5.17
N ILE A 156 3.23 -23.38 6.33
CA ILE A 156 2.90 -23.99 7.62
C ILE A 156 1.93 -23.09 8.40
N PRO A 157 1.18 -23.63 9.39
CA PRO A 157 0.31 -22.81 10.24
C PRO A 157 1.09 -21.76 11.03
N SER A 158 0.51 -20.57 11.21
CA SER A 158 1.12 -19.45 11.94
C SER A 158 1.47 -19.81 13.37
N GLU A 159 0.71 -20.71 14.00
CA GLU A 159 0.90 -21.16 15.38
C GLU A 159 2.26 -21.83 15.57
N GLN A 160 2.80 -22.48 14.51
CA GLN A 160 4.12 -23.11 14.54
C GLN A 160 5.25 -22.08 14.41
N LEU A 161 4.96 -20.88 13.90
CA LEU A 161 5.95 -19.79 13.82
C LEU A 161 6.07 -19.03 15.15
N MET A 162 5.04 -19.07 15.99
CA MET A 162 5.01 -18.35 17.26
C MET A 162 6.04 -18.91 18.23
N GLY A 163 6.79 -18.02 18.89
CA GLY A 163 7.84 -18.38 19.83
C GLY A 163 9.14 -18.88 19.18
N VAL A 164 9.20 -18.93 17.84
CA VAL A 164 10.42 -19.33 17.13
C VAL A 164 11.35 -18.13 16.99
N ASN A 165 12.63 -18.33 17.27
CA ASN A 165 13.66 -17.35 16.95
C ASN A 165 13.88 -17.30 15.43
N ILE A 166 13.68 -16.12 14.81
CA ILE A 166 13.70 -15.99 13.35
C ILE A 166 15.08 -16.21 12.72
N ILE A 167 16.15 -16.08 13.51
CA ILE A 167 17.54 -16.21 13.04
C ILE A 167 18.11 -17.60 13.37
N GLY A 168 17.67 -18.20 14.48
CA GLY A 168 18.13 -19.49 15.00
C GLY A 168 17.21 -20.68 14.72
N GLY A 169 16.08 -20.50 14.04
CA GLY A 169 15.04 -21.53 13.89
C GLY A 169 15.39 -22.79 13.09
N LYS A 170 16.66 -23.03 12.71
CA LYS A 170 17.07 -24.25 11.98
C LYS A 170 16.83 -25.53 12.78
N ASP A 171 16.90 -25.46 14.10
CA ASP A 171 16.62 -26.62 14.96
C ASP A 171 15.13 -27.03 14.91
N ILE A 172 14.25 -26.06 14.63
CA ILE A 172 12.79 -26.25 14.57
C ILE A 172 12.35 -26.56 13.14
N PHE A 173 12.98 -25.92 12.14
CA PHE A 173 12.71 -26.11 10.72
C PHE A 173 14.01 -26.45 9.96
N PRO A 174 14.48 -27.70 10.01
CA PRO A 174 15.75 -28.10 9.39
C PRO A 174 15.78 -27.93 7.87
N GLU A 175 14.63 -28.10 7.22
CA GLU A 175 14.45 -27.95 5.77
C GLU A 175 14.46 -26.47 5.33
N ALA A 176 14.31 -25.52 6.28
CA ALA A 176 14.29 -24.10 5.96
C ALA A 176 15.70 -23.56 5.72
N ASP A 177 15.85 -22.80 4.65
CA ASP A 177 17.04 -21.99 4.38
C ASP A 177 16.65 -20.52 4.33
N LEU A 178 16.89 -19.85 5.45
CA LEU A 178 16.64 -18.42 5.64
C LEU A 178 17.94 -17.61 5.66
N THR A 179 19.06 -18.15 5.12
CA THR A 179 20.38 -17.55 5.25
C THR A 179 20.46 -16.13 4.66
N GLU A 180 19.91 -15.91 3.46
CA GLU A 180 19.87 -14.57 2.85
C GLU A 180 18.97 -13.61 3.63
N PHE A 181 17.83 -14.11 4.11
CA PHE A 181 16.90 -13.34 4.94
C PHE A 181 17.58 -12.89 6.24
N ALA A 182 18.20 -13.82 6.98
CA ALA A 182 18.92 -13.56 8.21
C ALA A 182 20.04 -12.54 8.02
N LYS A 183 20.79 -12.62 6.91
CA LYS A 183 21.83 -11.64 6.58
C LYS A 183 21.27 -10.23 6.44
N LYS A 184 20.14 -10.05 5.75
CA LYS A 184 19.49 -8.74 5.56
C LYS A 184 18.83 -8.25 6.85
N TYR A 185 18.18 -9.15 7.58
CA TYR A 185 17.62 -8.86 8.91
C TYR A 185 18.69 -8.30 9.85
N MET A 186 19.86 -8.95 9.92
CA MET A 186 20.97 -8.50 10.76
C MET A 186 21.56 -7.16 10.32
N GLN A 187 21.55 -6.86 9.01
CA GLN A 187 21.93 -5.54 8.51
C GLN A 187 20.99 -4.46 9.05
N ALA A 188 19.68 -4.69 8.98
CA ALA A 188 18.67 -3.76 9.50
C ALA A 188 18.75 -3.61 11.03
N LYS A 189 18.94 -4.73 11.76
CA LYS A 189 19.11 -4.74 13.22
C LYS A 189 20.33 -3.93 13.65
N LYS A 190 21.46 -4.07 12.94
CA LYS A 190 22.68 -3.32 13.24
C LYS A 190 22.58 -1.83 12.90
N SER A 191 21.88 -1.48 11.80
CA SER A 191 21.73 -0.09 11.40
C SER A 191 20.65 0.66 12.20
N LEU A 192 19.74 -0.07 12.85
CA LEU A 192 18.53 0.48 13.48
C LEU A 192 17.70 1.34 12.52
N ALA A 193 17.78 1.05 11.22
CA ALA A 193 17.08 1.78 10.17
C ALA A 193 16.26 0.82 9.30
N PRO A 194 15.10 1.27 8.77
CA PRO A 194 14.34 0.48 7.82
C PRO A 194 15.18 0.06 6.61
N LEU A 195 15.12 -1.22 6.25
CA LEU A 195 15.84 -1.79 5.12
C LEU A 195 14.88 -2.49 4.17
N PHE A 196 14.85 -2.02 2.93
CA PHE A 196 14.20 -2.74 1.83
C PHE A 196 15.09 -3.87 1.34
N TYR A 197 14.48 -5.03 1.06
CA TYR A 197 15.14 -6.14 0.41
C TYR A 197 14.28 -6.64 -0.75
N GLU A 198 14.94 -7.11 -1.80
CA GLU A 198 14.27 -7.51 -3.03
C GLU A 198 14.79 -8.86 -3.50
N SER A 199 13.84 -9.76 -3.79
CA SER A 199 14.06 -11.04 -4.47
C SER A 199 15.15 -11.90 -3.85
N ILE A 200 15.22 -11.93 -2.52
CA ILE A 200 16.11 -12.87 -1.82
C ILE A 200 15.56 -14.29 -1.99
N LYS A 201 16.45 -15.25 -2.12
CA LYS A 201 16.07 -16.65 -2.26
C LYS A 201 15.99 -17.29 -0.89
N VAL A 202 14.90 -18.00 -0.61
CA VAL A 202 14.73 -18.76 0.63
C VAL A 202 14.14 -20.14 0.34
N ILE A 203 14.37 -21.07 1.25
CA ILE A 203 13.56 -22.29 1.39
C ILE A 203 12.70 -22.10 2.63
N THR A 204 11.39 -22.08 2.46
CA THR A 204 10.44 -21.84 3.56
C THR A 204 10.35 -23.06 4.49
N PRO A 205 9.83 -22.91 5.71
CA PRO A 205 9.57 -24.04 6.61
C PRO A 205 8.74 -25.17 5.98
N GLY A 206 7.79 -24.84 5.11
CA GLY A 206 7.04 -25.81 4.30
C GLY A 206 7.83 -26.41 3.13
N SER A 207 9.16 -26.35 3.14
CA SER A 207 10.08 -26.91 2.14
C SER A 207 9.89 -26.38 0.72
N ARG A 208 9.39 -25.14 0.58
CA ARG A 208 9.16 -24.50 -0.71
C ARG A 208 10.26 -23.49 -1.01
N MET A 209 10.88 -23.57 -2.19
CA MET A 209 11.75 -22.51 -2.67
C MET A 209 10.89 -21.30 -3.06
N ALA A 210 11.24 -20.12 -2.55
CA ALA A 210 10.55 -18.88 -2.87
C ALA A 210 11.52 -17.71 -3.02
N TYR A 211 11.15 -16.75 -3.86
CA TYR A 211 11.73 -15.42 -3.88
C TYR A 211 10.88 -14.49 -3.02
N GLN A 212 11.52 -13.77 -2.11
CA GLN A 212 10.84 -12.88 -1.17
C GLN A 212 11.37 -11.45 -1.29
N SER A 213 10.46 -10.48 -1.19
CA SER A 213 10.76 -9.05 -1.13
C SER A 213 9.96 -8.39 -0.03
N GLY A 214 10.49 -7.31 0.56
CA GLY A 214 9.77 -6.58 1.58
C GLY A 214 10.65 -5.64 2.39
N TRP A 215 10.23 -5.37 3.62
CA TRP A 215 10.89 -4.44 4.52
C TRP A 215 11.20 -5.09 5.86
N PHE A 216 12.38 -4.76 6.38
CA PHE A 216 12.74 -4.91 7.78
C PHE A 216 12.65 -3.55 8.45
N ILE A 217 11.80 -3.41 9.48
CA ILE A 217 11.59 -2.15 10.20
C ILE A 217 11.91 -2.38 11.68
N PRO A 218 13.09 -1.94 12.15
CA PRO A 218 13.46 -2.09 13.55
C PRO A 218 12.52 -1.30 14.46
N LYS A 219 12.10 -1.91 15.56
CA LYS A 219 11.44 -1.23 16.67
C LYS A 219 12.51 -0.74 17.62
N ILE A 220 12.37 0.51 18.07
CA ILE A 220 13.34 1.16 18.93
C ILE A 220 12.62 1.62 20.19
N LYS A 221 13.11 1.20 21.34
CA LYS A 221 12.64 1.65 22.66
C LYS A 221 13.83 2.19 23.43
N GLU A 222 13.73 3.43 23.92
CA GLU A 222 14.82 4.10 24.66
C GLU A 222 16.17 4.10 23.91
N GLY A 223 16.13 4.21 22.58
CA GLY A 223 17.33 4.22 21.73
C GLY A 223 17.96 2.84 21.49
N GLN A 224 17.37 1.77 22.02
CA GLN A 224 17.84 0.39 21.85
C GLN A 224 16.89 -0.42 20.98
N TYR A 225 17.44 -1.49 20.40
CA TYR A 225 16.68 -2.46 19.62
C TYR A 225 15.64 -3.17 20.49
N ASP A 226 14.38 -3.14 20.07
CA ASP A 226 13.23 -3.74 20.75
C ASP A 226 12.45 -4.69 19.82
N GLY A 227 13.16 -5.29 18.86
CA GLY A 227 12.62 -6.22 17.88
C GLY A 227 12.41 -5.64 16.47
N MET A 228 11.75 -6.40 15.61
CA MET A 228 11.61 -6.08 14.18
C MET A 228 10.20 -6.32 13.69
N THR A 229 9.68 -5.42 12.86
CA THR A 229 8.53 -5.70 11.99
C THR A 229 9.05 -6.08 10.61
N CYS A 230 8.70 -7.26 10.14
CA CYS A 230 9.08 -7.75 8.81
C CYS A 230 7.84 -7.84 7.93
N THR A 231 7.93 -7.28 6.73
CA THR A 231 6.96 -7.53 5.66
C THR A 231 7.58 -8.47 4.64
N ILE A 232 6.79 -9.42 4.15
CA ILE A 232 7.23 -10.47 3.23
C ILE A 232 6.22 -10.60 2.11
N ARG A 233 6.65 -10.40 0.87
CA ARG A 233 5.88 -10.68 -0.33
C ARG A 233 6.57 -11.80 -1.10
N ASP A 234 5.81 -12.83 -1.44
CA ASP A 234 6.24 -13.87 -2.37
C ASP A 234 6.23 -13.31 -3.80
N THR A 235 7.41 -13.24 -4.42
CA THR A 235 7.61 -12.74 -5.78
C THR A 235 8.01 -13.85 -6.76
N THR A 236 7.94 -15.12 -6.32
CA THR A 236 8.42 -16.29 -7.07
C THR A 236 7.81 -16.39 -8.45
N LYS A 237 6.47 -16.33 -8.54
CA LYS A 237 5.74 -16.39 -9.83
C LYS A 237 6.18 -15.28 -10.78
N SER A 238 6.39 -14.06 -10.28
CA SER A 238 6.83 -12.92 -11.10
C SER A 238 8.25 -13.13 -11.63
N GLN A 239 9.15 -13.64 -10.77
CA GLN A 239 10.53 -13.95 -11.14
C GLN A 239 10.61 -15.08 -12.17
N GLU A 240 9.88 -16.18 -11.94
CA GLU A 240 9.83 -17.32 -12.87
C GLU A 240 9.27 -16.92 -14.22
N LEU A 241 8.17 -16.16 -14.27
CA LEU A 241 7.61 -15.65 -15.53
C LEU A 241 8.59 -14.74 -16.26
N SER A 242 9.24 -13.82 -15.54
CA SER A 242 10.26 -12.94 -16.12
C SER A 242 11.43 -13.74 -16.69
N MET A 243 11.87 -14.80 -16.00
CA MET A 243 12.93 -15.68 -16.46
C MET A 243 12.52 -16.52 -17.67
N LEU A 244 11.31 -17.08 -17.68
CA LEU A 244 10.76 -17.81 -18.82
C LEU A 244 10.68 -16.93 -20.08
N LEU A 245 10.22 -15.68 -19.94
CA LEU A 245 10.18 -14.72 -21.04
C LEU A 245 11.59 -14.40 -21.55
N LYS A 246 12.54 -14.16 -20.64
CA LYS A 246 13.96 -13.91 -21.00
C LYS A 246 14.56 -15.08 -21.76
N ILE A 247 14.41 -16.30 -21.26
CA ILE A 247 14.91 -17.54 -21.89
C ILE A 247 14.26 -17.74 -23.26
N SER A 248 12.96 -17.48 -23.39
CA SER A 248 12.23 -17.57 -24.66
C SER A 248 12.77 -16.58 -25.69
N LEU A 249 13.07 -15.35 -25.28
CA LEU A 249 13.69 -14.35 -26.16
C LEU A 249 15.13 -14.72 -26.54
N ASP A 250 15.92 -15.26 -25.61
CA ASP A 250 17.30 -15.70 -25.85
C ASP A 250 17.39 -16.92 -26.79
N ASN A 251 16.38 -17.80 -26.78
CA ASN A 251 16.27 -18.94 -27.69
C ASN A 251 15.58 -18.61 -29.03
N ASN A 252 15.15 -17.36 -29.23
CA ASN A 252 14.57 -16.94 -30.50
C ASN A 252 15.59 -17.03 -31.64
N GLN A 253 15.16 -17.51 -32.81
CA GLN A 253 16.01 -17.62 -34.00
C GLN A 253 16.50 -16.27 -34.54
N TYR A 254 15.84 -15.16 -34.18
CA TYR A 254 16.18 -13.82 -34.65
C TYR A 254 16.94 -13.03 -33.58
N ALA A 255 17.76 -12.08 -34.02
CA ALA A 255 18.33 -11.07 -33.14
C ALA A 255 17.23 -10.05 -32.78
N ILE A 256 16.98 -9.88 -31.48
CA ILE A 256 15.90 -9.05 -30.93
C ILE A 256 16.49 -8.01 -29.98
N GLY A 257 16.04 -6.76 -30.12
CA GLY A 257 16.21 -5.69 -29.15
C GLY A 257 14.84 -5.12 -28.76
N ILE A 258 14.62 -4.85 -27.48
CA ILE A 258 13.41 -4.23 -26.96
C ILE A 258 13.83 -3.01 -26.15
N THR A 259 13.13 -1.90 -26.29
CA THR A 259 13.34 -0.70 -25.47
C THR A 259 12.01 -0.15 -25.01
N LYS A 260 11.94 0.34 -23.78
CA LYS A 260 10.78 1.10 -23.32
C LYS A 260 10.74 2.43 -24.08
N GLN A 261 9.55 2.82 -24.51
CA GLN A 261 9.28 4.05 -25.24
C GLN A 261 7.78 4.31 -25.21
N VAL A 262 7.34 5.15 -24.29
CA VAL A 262 5.94 5.57 -24.16
C VAL A 262 5.63 6.73 -25.12
N GLU A 263 6.60 7.62 -25.32
CA GLU A 263 6.48 8.75 -26.22
C GLU A 263 7.53 8.68 -27.35
N PRO A 264 7.15 8.95 -28.61
CA PRO A 264 8.09 9.02 -29.71
C PRO A 264 9.21 10.04 -29.44
N GLY A 265 10.46 9.66 -29.71
CA GLY A 265 11.63 10.52 -29.49
C GLY A 265 12.16 10.57 -28.06
N VAL A 266 11.50 9.95 -27.08
CA VAL A 266 11.97 9.92 -25.67
C VAL A 266 12.70 8.62 -25.38
N TYR A 267 13.93 8.72 -24.88
CA TYR A 267 14.74 7.55 -24.49
C TYR A 267 14.38 7.12 -23.07
N ALA A 268 14.21 5.81 -22.88
CA ALA A 268 14.17 5.21 -21.56
C ALA A 268 15.44 4.37 -21.35
N ASN A 269 15.91 4.30 -20.11
CA ASN A 269 17.04 3.44 -19.74
C ASN A 269 16.67 1.95 -19.68
N THR A 270 15.37 1.62 -19.73
CA THR A 270 14.91 0.24 -19.74
C THR A 270 14.97 -0.33 -21.15
N TYR A 271 15.90 -1.25 -21.39
CA TYR A 271 16.02 -1.96 -22.65
C TYR A 271 16.52 -3.38 -22.43
N PHE A 272 16.39 -4.20 -23.46
CA PHE A 272 16.77 -5.60 -23.48
C PHE A 272 17.31 -5.93 -24.87
N THR A 273 18.31 -6.80 -24.93
CA THR A 273 18.69 -7.48 -26.16
C THR A 273 18.71 -8.97 -25.89
N ASN A 274 18.44 -9.80 -26.89
CA ASN A 274 18.57 -11.24 -26.73
C ASN A 274 19.98 -11.73 -27.11
N LYS A 275 20.27 -12.99 -26.80
CA LYS A 275 21.54 -13.66 -27.08
C LYS A 275 21.97 -13.50 -28.53
N LYS A 276 21.06 -13.67 -29.49
CA LYS A 276 21.37 -13.53 -30.93
C LYS A 276 21.78 -12.12 -31.32
N MET A 277 21.14 -11.08 -30.76
CA MET A 277 21.52 -9.70 -30.99
C MET A 277 22.94 -9.43 -30.46
N ARG A 278 23.24 -9.92 -29.25
CA ARG A 278 24.58 -9.82 -28.65
C ARG A 278 25.66 -10.47 -29.50
N GLN A 279 25.43 -11.71 -29.92
CA GLN A 279 26.34 -12.47 -30.77
C GLN A 279 26.58 -11.78 -32.11
N LEU A 280 25.51 -11.26 -32.73
CA LEU A 280 25.62 -10.61 -34.03
C LEU A 280 26.49 -9.35 -33.97
N PHE A 281 26.39 -8.57 -32.88
CA PHE A 281 27.03 -7.27 -32.74
C PHE A 281 28.17 -7.24 -31.70
N GLY A 282 28.77 -8.40 -31.39
CA GLY A 282 29.95 -8.51 -30.52
C GLY A 282 29.75 -7.93 -29.11
N GLN A 283 28.59 -8.18 -28.49
CA GLN A 283 28.21 -7.68 -27.17
C GLN A 283 27.88 -8.82 -26.19
N GLU A 284 28.50 -9.99 -26.35
CA GLU A 284 28.23 -11.16 -25.50
C GLU A 284 28.58 -10.91 -24.03
N ASP A 285 29.70 -10.22 -23.79
CA ASP A 285 30.23 -9.92 -22.45
C ASP A 285 29.76 -8.58 -21.89
N THR A 286 28.76 -7.94 -22.50
CA THR A 286 28.27 -6.63 -22.03
C THR A 286 27.21 -6.81 -20.95
N GLU A 287 27.42 -6.20 -19.78
CA GLU A 287 26.39 -6.08 -18.74
C GLU A 287 25.39 -4.97 -19.09
N TYR A 288 24.11 -5.34 -19.25
CA TYR A 288 23.05 -4.44 -19.74
C TYR A 288 22.47 -3.54 -18.64
N THR A 289 22.82 -3.79 -17.38
CA THR A 289 22.56 -2.89 -16.25
C THR A 289 23.48 -1.67 -16.27
N GLU A 290 24.59 -1.71 -17.01
CA GLU A 290 25.66 -0.72 -16.95
C GLU A 290 25.77 0.19 -18.18
N ILE A 291 25.11 -0.13 -19.29
CA ILE A 291 25.17 0.66 -20.52
C ILE A 291 23.77 1.09 -20.98
N SER A 292 23.67 2.21 -21.68
CA SER A 292 22.40 2.67 -22.25
C SER A 292 22.09 2.02 -23.60
N ILE A 293 20.83 2.08 -24.05
CA ILE A 293 20.46 1.66 -25.41
C ILE A 293 21.25 2.45 -26.48
N GLN A 294 21.56 3.72 -26.23
CA GLN A 294 22.32 4.55 -27.16
C GLN A 294 23.75 4.02 -27.31
N GLU A 295 24.40 3.68 -26.21
CA GLU A 295 25.74 3.08 -26.20
C GLU A 295 25.75 1.70 -26.86
N SER A 296 24.72 0.87 -26.61
CA SER A 296 24.57 -0.42 -27.29
C SER A 296 24.45 -0.25 -28.81
N LEU A 297 23.68 0.75 -29.28
CA LEU A 297 23.55 1.07 -30.70
C LEU A 297 24.87 1.57 -31.30
N ILE A 298 25.64 2.39 -30.57
CA ILE A 298 26.98 2.83 -30.99
C ILE A 298 27.91 1.61 -31.16
N LYS A 299 27.84 0.62 -30.25
CA LYS A 299 28.58 -0.64 -30.37
C LYS A 299 28.15 -1.42 -31.62
N CYS A 300 26.84 -1.54 -31.89
CA CYS A 300 26.33 -2.21 -33.10
C CYS A 300 26.85 -1.58 -34.40
N GLU A 301 27.00 -0.25 -34.42
CA GLU A 301 27.44 0.48 -35.60
C GLU A 301 28.81 0.02 -36.14
N LYS A 302 29.70 -0.42 -35.25
CA LYS A 302 31.04 -0.93 -35.62
C LYS A 302 30.96 -2.12 -36.58
N PHE A 303 29.84 -2.84 -36.61
CA PHE A 303 29.61 -4.00 -37.46
C PHE A 303 28.77 -3.69 -38.71
N ILE A 304 28.39 -2.43 -38.94
CA ILE A 304 27.51 -2.02 -40.05
C ILE A 304 28.28 -1.17 -41.06
N ARG A 305 28.42 -1.67 -42.30
CA ARG A 305 29.14 -0.97 -43.38
C ARG A 305 28.35 0.24 -43.90
N ASN A 306 27.03 0.13 -44.09
CA ASN A 306 26.15 1.22 -44.51
C ASN A 306 25.58 2.02 -43.31
N LYS A 307 26.45 2.38 -42.37
CA LYS A 307 26.07 3.04 -41.11
C LYS A 307 25.26 4.34 -41.28
N LYS A 308 25.49 5.13 -42.34
CA LYS A 308 24.76 6.38 -42.59
C LYS A 308 23.25 6.12 -42.78
N GLU A 309 22.90 5.19 -43.67
CA GLU A 309 21.51 4.78 -43.94
C GLU A 309 20.85 4.21 -42.67
N TRP A 310 21.58 3.38 -41.92
CA TRP A 310 21.09 2.80 -40.68
C TRP A 310 20.83 3.85 -39.59
N ARG A 311 21.74 4.82 -39.39
CA ARG A 311 21.55 5.94 -38.44
C ARG A 311 20.35 6.80 -38.79
N GLU A 312 20.19 7.14 -40.08
CA GLU A 312 19.06 7.95 -40.54
C GLU A 312 17.74 7.22 -40.30
N PHE A 313 17.69 5.92 -40.61
CA PHE A 313 16.57 5.06 -40.29
C PHE A 313 16.25 5.07 -38.80
N LEU A 314 17.23 4.83 -37.92
CA LEU A 314 17.00 4.81 -36.47
C LEU A 314 16.47 6.15 -35.96
N ARG A 315 17.06 7.28 -36.39
CA ARG A 315 16.63 8.62 -36.00
C ARG A 315 15.19 8.89 -36.42
N LYS A 316 14.81 8.60 -37.67
CA LYS A 316 13.44 8.83 -38.17
C LYS A 316 12.45 7.91 -37.47
N ASN A 317 12.82 6.64 -37.31
CA ASN A 317 11.93 5.64 -36.76
C ASN A 317 11.67 5.88 -35.27
N PHE A 318 12.72 6.20 -34.50
CA PHE A 318 12.62 6.54 -33.08
C PHE A 318 11.77 7.79 -32.82
N LYS A 319 11.85 8.82 -33.70
CA LYS A 319 11.05 10.05 -33.58
C LYS A 319 9.59 9.90 -33.99
N THR A 320 9.28 9.01 -34.93
CA THR A 320 7.94 8.94 -35.53
C THR A 320 7.06 7.86 -34.94
N GLY A 321 7.64 6.89 -34.21
CA GLY A 321 6.90 5.74 -33.69
C GLY A 321 6.30 4.83 -34.77
N LYS A 322 6.67 5.02 -36.05
CA LYS A 322 6.15 4.25 -37.17
C LYS A 322 6.97 2.99 -37.40
N LYS A 323 6.31 1.91 -37.79
CA LYS A 323 7.00 0.71 -38.28
C LYS A 323 7.89 1.06 -39.47
N GLY A 324 9.07 0.46 -39.53
CA GLY A 324 9.95 0.59 -40.69
C GLY A 324 11.02 -0.47 -40.72
N SER A 325 11.74 -0.56 -41.83
CA SER A 325 12.87 -1.48 -41.98
C SER A 325 13.99 -0.88 -42.82
N VAL A 326 15.21 -1.35 -42.59
CA VAL A 326 16.41 -1.05 -43.38
C VAL A 326 17.23 -2.32 -43.58
N ILE A 327 17.89 -2.45 -44.74
CA ILE A 327 18.86 -3.54 -44.96
C ILE A 327 20.22 -3.06 -44.48
N ILE A 328 20.81 -3.75 -43.50
CA ILE A 328 22.17 -3.51 -43.05
C ILE A 328 23.14 -4.47 -43.73
N LYS A 329 24.29 -3.95 -44.15
CA LYS A 329 25.43 -4.71 -44.69
C LYS A 329 26.41 -4.94 -43.55
N HIS A 330 26.46 -6.17 -43.04
CA HIS A 330 27.27 -6.48 -41.87
C HIS A 330 28.74 -6.71 -42.24
N THR A 331 29.66 -6.49 -41.30
CA THR A 331 31.12 -6.66 -41.52
C THR A 331 31.49 -8.10 -41.87
N ASN A 332 30.74 -9.09 -41.36
CA ASN A 332 30.83 -10.52 -41.73
C ASN A 332 30.40 -10.86 -43.18
N GLY A 333 30.05 -9.87 -44.01
CA GLY A 333 29.72 -10.06 -45.42
C GLY A 333 28.27 -10.44 -45.72
N LYS A 334 27.47 -10.73 -44.69
CA LYS A 334 26.03 -11.01 -44.83
C LYS A 334 25.19 -9.73 -44.79
N GLN A 335 23.96 -9.83 -45.28
CA GLN A 335 22.97 -8.74 -45.19
C GLN A 335 21.84 -9.14 -44.25
N TYR A 336 21.40 -8.19 -43.44
CA TYR A 336 20.30 -8.40 -42.50
C TYR A 336 19.24 -7.32 -42.68
N ARG A 337 17.97 -7.72 -42.64
CA ARG A 337 16.85 -6.79 -42.53
C ARG A 337 16.66 -6.44 -41.07
N TRP A 338 16.93 -5.18 -40.73
CA TRP A 338 16.58 -4.59 -39.45
C TRP A 338 15.16 -4.03 -39.56
N THR A 339 14.21 -4.65 -38.88
CA THR A 339 12.83 -4.14 -38.77
C THR A 339 12.64 -3.57 -37.38
N SER A 340 11.89 -2.48 -37.25
CA SER A 340 11.52 -2.01 -35.94
C SER A 340 10.15 -1.34 -35.93
N GLU A 341 9.38 -1.67 -34.91
CA GLU A 341 7.99 -1.30 -34.74
C GLU A 341 7.66 -1.04 -33.26
N THR A 342 6.57 -0.32 -33.05
CA THR A 342 6.10 0.06 -31.71
C THR A 342 5.37 -1.10 -31.06
N LEU A 343 5.69 -1.36 -29.80
CA LEU A 343 4.94 -2.26 -28.92
C LEU A 343 3.82 -1.46 -28.28
N LEU A 344 2.60 -1.96 -28.43
CA LEU A 344 1.41 -1.37 -27.84
C LEU A 344 1.01 -2.16 -26.60
N ASP A 345 0.42 -1.50 -25.61
CA ASP A 345 -0.27 -2.14 -24.50
C ASP A 345 -1.66 -2.66 -24.92
N ASN A 346 -2.41 -3.20 -23.95
CA ASN A 346 -3.74 -3.76 -24.18
C ASN A 346 -4.78 -2.71 -24.62
N ASP A 347 -4.53 -1.42 -24.36
CA ASP A 347 -5.40 -0.31 -24.76
C ASP A 347 -4.97 0.30 -26.11
N GLY A 348 -3.95 -0.28 -26.76
CA GLY A 348 -3.41 0.21 -28.03
C GLY A 348 -2.48 1.43 -27.88
N LYS A 349 -2.05 1.77 -26.65
CA LYS A 349 -1.12 2.88 -26.41
C LYS A 349 0.34 2.43 -26.54
N PRO A 350 1.25 3.28 -27.03
CA PRO A 350 2.67 2.94 -27.10
C PRO A 350 3.26 2.67 -25.71
N TRP A 351 3.93 1.53 -25.57
CA TRP A 351 4.64 1.14 -24.35
C TRP A 351 6.14 0.91 -24.57
N GLY A 352 6.49 0.51 -25.79
CA GLY A 352 7.86 0.24 -26.13
C GLY A 352 8.10 0.10 -27.60
N ARG A 353 9.25 -0.48 -27.93
CA ARG A 353 9.69 -0.71 -29.28
C ARG A 353 10.43 -2.02 -29.36
N ILE A 354 10.16 -2.76 -30.42
CA ILE A 354 10.89 -3.99 -30.74
C ILE A 354 11.65 -3.80 -32.05
N ALA A 355 12.91 -4.22 -32.06
CA ALA A 355 13.77 -4.31 -33.22
C ALA A 355 14.10 -5.78 -33.46
N VAL A 356 13.88 -6.24 -34.70
CA VAL A 356 14.16 -7.61 -35.11
C VAL A 356 15.10 -7.58 -36.31
N VAL A 357 16.22 -8.28 -36.19
CA VAL A 357 17.26 -8.36 -37.22
C VAL A 357 17.28 -9.78 -37.77
N LYS A 358 16.94 -9.91 -39.06
CA LYS A 358 16.83 -11.20 -39.76
C LYS A 358 17.80 -11.25 -40.94
N GLU A 359 18.51 -12.35 -41.12
CA GLU A 359 19.36 -12.54 -42.30
C GLU A 359 18.50 -12.53 -43.57
N VAL A 360 18.97 -11.84 -44.61
CA VAL A 360 18.32 -11.85 -45.93
C VAL A 360 18.91 -13.00 -46.72
N SER A 361 18.12 -14.05 -46.96
CA SER A 361 18.56 -15.14 -47.84
C SER A 361 18.83 -14.60 -49.24
N LYS A 362 20.00 -14.91 -49.83
CA LYS A 362 20.20 -14.75 -51.28
C LYS A 362 19.14 -15.61 -51.97
N GLY A 363 18.17 -14.98 -52.64
CA GLY A 363 17.20 -15.71 -53.45
C GLY A 363 17.93 -16.66 -54.40
N ARG A 364 17.52 -17.93 -54.46
CA ARG A 364 17.90 -18.81 -55.58
C ARG A 364 17.49 -18.04 -56.84
N ARG A 365 18.47 -17.66 -57.68
CA ARG A 365 18.20 -17.29 -59.07
C ARG A 365 17.42 -18.47 -59.65
N LYS A 366 16.11 -18.31 -59.91
CA LYS A 366 15.45 -19.12 -60.92
C LYS A 366 16.25 -18.84 -62.19
N LYS A 367 17.04 -19.82 -62.63
CA LYS A 367 17.46 -19.89 -64.01
C LYS A 367 16.17 -20.15 -64.78
N ASP A 368 15.64 -19.12 -65.42
CA ASP A 368 14.73 -19.31 -66.53
C ASP A 368 15.57 -20.03 -67.60
N THR A 369 15.20 -21.28 -67.84
CA THR A 369 15.58 -22.08 -69.01
C THR A 369 14.32 -22.32 -69.80
#